data_AF-A0A9Q9V3W4-F1
#
_entry.id   AF-A0A9Q9V3W4-F1
#
_cell.length_a   1.000
_cell.length_b   1.000
_cell.length_c   1.000
_cell.angle_alpha   90.00
_cell.angle_beta   90.00
_cell.angle_gamma   90.00
#
_symmetry.space_group_name_H-M   'P 1'
#
loop_
_entity.id
_entity.type
_entity.pdbx_description
1 polymer ?
#
loop_
_entity_poly.entity_id
_entity_poly.type
_entity_poly.pdbx_seq_one_letter_code
_entity_poly.pdbx_strand_id
1 'polypeptide(L)'
;MWNKSGRSYMAAEIVEDKCKLQLIRPNKTRWNSTYMAVERIIRIIQENGEDAIRNVCEEFKVKMLSPAEIVFLTEYCTVMKPVVKALNILQSETNTHMGWLLPVIFQLQTKLIRLETSFKMCLPLIRAVQDGVQKRFGGMMQEPELIAASILKNTWTERGEIIEAGLVYVRQHLDQMAEAAVEQVGQHSSDEDDFFSSMKSRRSQGTGELDGYLACISNKMDLLNSFPHIKNLSLKLNTGLPASAACERLFSCAGLLFTAKRARMNSANFENQLLLKLNKKFI
;
A
#
# COMPACT_ATOMS: atom_id res chain seq x y z
N MET A 1 -22.60 15.03 15.92
CA MET A 1 -22.59 13.73 16.63
C MET A 1 -21.20 13.31 17.11
N TRP A 2 -20.19 13.17 16.23
CA TRP A 2 -18.86 12.64 16.61
C TRP A 2 -18.20 13.29 17.83
N ASN A 3 -18.24 14.62 17.93
CA ASN A 3 -17.65 15.32 19.08
C ASN A 3 -18.36 15.05 20.41
N LYS A 4 -19.69 14.82 20.39
CA LYS A 4 -20.47 14.55 21.61
C LYS A 4 -20.24 13.12 22.08
N SER A 5 -20.38 12.16 21.17
CA SER A 5 -20.10 10.74 21.43
C SER A 5 -18.65 10.51 21.85
N GLY A 6 -17.67 11.19 21.23
CA GLY A 6 -16.27 11.02 21.58
C GLY A 6 -15.80 11.71 22.87
N ARG A 7 -16.64 12.50 23.54
CA ARG A 7 -16.30 13.23 24.78
C ARG A 7 -17.02 12.72 26.02
N SER A 8 -18.01 11.84 25.86
CA SER A 8 -18.81 11.30 26.96
C SER A 8 -19.06 9.82 26.74
N TYR A 9 -18.68 9.01 27.73
CA TYR A 9 -18.92 7.57 27.72
C TYR A 9 -20.42 7.27 27.65
N MET A 10 -21.25 7.99 28.43
CA MET A 10 -22.71 7.86 28.38
C MET A 10 -23.25 8.19 26.97
N ALA A 11 -22.69 9.21 26.31
CA ALA A 11 -23.10 9.52 24.94
C ALA A 11 -22.69 8.42 23.95
N ALA A 12 -21.55 7.76 24.15
CA ALA A 12 -21.15 6.61 23.33
C ALA A 12 -22.08 5.40 23.56
N GLU A 13 -22.48 5.12 24.79
CA GLU A 13 -23.45 4.07 25.12
C GLU A 13 -24.82 4.34 24.49
N ILE A 14 -25.32 5.58 24.55
CA ILE A 14 -26.57 5.99 23.90
C ILE A 14 -26.53 5.69 22.39
N VAL A 15 -25.40 5.99 21.75
CA VAL A 15 -25.20 5.68 20.33
C VAL A 15 -25.24 4.17 20.09
N GLU A 16 -24.54 3.40 20.91
CA GLU A 16 -24.49 1.95 20.76
C GLU A 16 -25.86 1.30 21.00
N ASP A 17 -26.62 1.77 21.98
CA ASP A 17 -27.97 1.27 22.25
C ASP A 17 -28.93 1.56 21.09
N LYS A 18 -28.93 2.81 20.60
CA LYS A 18 -29.83 3.25 19.52
C LYS A 18 -29.42 2.75 18.13
N CYS A 19 -28.12 2.67 17.85
CA CYS A 19 -27.58 2.36 16.52
C CYS A 19 -26.97 0.96 16.42
N LYS A 20 -26.90 0.16 17.50
CA LYS A 20 -26.23 -1.16 17.59
C LYS A 20 -24.75 -1.16 17.16
N LEU A 21 -24.20 0.02 16.93
CA LEU A 21 -22.87 0.28 16.45
C LEU A 21 -22.40 1.61 17.03
N GLN A 22 -21.16 1.65 17.50
CA GLN A 22 -20.53 2.91 17.88
C GLN A 22 -20.18 3.77 16.66
N LEU A 23 -20.17 5.09 16.83
CA LEU A 23 -19.65 6.01 15.81
C LEU A 23 -18.12 5.97 15.76
N ILE A 24 -17.56 5.95 14.54
CA ILE A 24 -16.13 6.12 14.34
C ILE A 24 -15.82 7.62 14.31
N ARG A 25 -14.90 8.08 15.17
CA ARG A 25 -14.46 9.47 15.17
C ARG A 25 -13.42 9.69 14.05
N PRO A 26 -13.61 10.69 13.17
CA PRO A 26 -12.61 11.04 12.18
C PRO A 26 -11.34 11.56 12.88
N ASN A 27 -10.19 11.17 12.35
CA ASN A 27 -8.88 11.55 12.88
C ASN A 27 -8.05 12.22 11.78
N LYS A 28 -7.66 13.47 12.00
CA LYS A 28 -6.86 14.26 11.06
C LYS A 28 -5.55 13.56 10.64
N THR A 29 -4.97 12.71 11.47
CA THR A 29 -3.70 12.04 11.18
C THR A 29 -3.84 10.76 10.35
N ARG A 30 -5.05 10.21 10.19
CA ARG A 30 -5.30 8.97 9.43
C ARG A 30 -6.07 9.28 8.15
N TRP A 31 -5.45 9.02 7.00
CA TRP A 31 -5.96 9.42 5.68
C TRP A 31 -7.32 8.82 5.32
N ASN A 32 -7.63 7.61 5.78
CA ASN A 32 -8.93 6.95 5.51
C ASN A 32 -10.02 7.25 6.57
N SER A 33 -9.71 8.00 7.63
CA SER A 33 -10.58 8.09 8.81
C SER A 33 -11.92 8.80 8.55
N THR A 34 -11.92 9.85 7.73
CA THR A 34 -13.16 10.56 7.35
C THR A 34 -14.10 9.63 6.61
N TYR A 35 -13.58 8.84 5.67
CA TYR A 35 -14.37 7.82 4.98
C TYR A 35 -14.96 6.82 5.96
N MET A 36 -14.16 6.25 6.87
CA MET A 36 -14.64 5.28 7.87
C MET A 36 -15.73 5.86 8.77
N ALA A 37 -15.61 7.15 9.13
CA ALA A 37 -16.60 7.85 9.95
C ALA A 37 -17.92 8.06 9.22
N VAL A 38 -17.88 8.45 7.93
CA VAL A 38 -19.08 8.66 7.11
C VAL A 38 -19.71 7.32 6.73
N GLU A 39 -18.92 6.35 6.30
CA GLU A 39 -19.37 5.00 5.96
C GLU A 39 -20.07 4.34 7.14
N ARG A 40 -19.57 4.53 8.37
CA ARG A 40 -20.26 4.05 9.58
C ARG A 40 -21.67 4.61 9.72
N ILE A 41 -21.88 5.90 9.44
CA ILE A 41 -23.21 6.52 9.54
C ILE A 41 -24.12 5.93 8.45
N ILE A 42 -23.63 5.85 7.21
CA ILE A 42 -24.40 5.29 6.10
C ILE A 42 -24.76 3.83 6.36
N ARG A 43 -23.83 3.05 6.92
CA ARG A 43 -24.07 1.65 7.28
C ARG A 43 -25.15 1.51 8.36
N ILE A 44 -25.11 2.35 9.40
CA ILE A 44 -26.17 2.38 10.43
C ILE A 44 -27.53 2.69 9.77
N ILE A 45 -27.59 3.65 8.87
CA ILE A 45 -28.84 3.99 8.16
C ILE A 45 -29.34 2.80 7.33
N GLN A 46 -28.44 2.09 6.64
CA GLN A 46 -28.80 0.93 5.81
C GLN A 46 -29.22 -0.29 6.62
N GLU A 47 -28.56 -0.57 7.74
CA GLU A 47 -28.81 -1.76 8.57
C GLU A 47 -29.95 -1.55 9.56
N ASN A 48 -30.05 -0.36 10.15
CA ASN A 48 -30.91 -0.07 11.30
C ASN A 48 -31.93 1.06 11.05
N GLY A 49 -31.97 1.61 9.83
CA GLY A 49 -32.89 2.67 9.43
C GLY A 49 -32.45 4.08 9.82
N GLU A 50 -33.04 5.08 9.17
CA GLU A 50 -32.76 6.49 9.44
C GLU A 50 -33.12 6.91 10.87
N ASP A 51 -34.13 6.28 11.48
CA ASP A 51 -34.60 6.61 12.81
C ASP A 51 -33.56 6.33 13.90
N ALA A 52 -32.66 5.36 13.69
CA ALA A 52 -31.54 5.12 14.60
C ALA A 52 -30.64 6.36 14.74
N ILE A 53 -30.29 7.01 13.62
CA ILE A 53 -29.50 8.24 13.63
C ILE A 53 -30.33 9.45 14.08
N ARG A 54 -31.63 9.47 13.74
CA ARG A 54 -32.57 10.53 14.19
C ARG A 54 -32.65 10.58 15.71
N ASN A 55 -32.87 9.43 16.36
CA ASN A 55 -32.96 9.31 17.81
C ASN A 55 -31.68 9.74 18.52
N VAL A 56 -30.51 9.51 17.91
CA VAL A 56 -29.23 10.01 18.41
C VAL A 56 -29.12 11.53 18.22
N CYS A 57 -29.53 12.04 17.06
CA CYS A 57 -29.51 13.47 16.78
C CYS A 57 -30.38 14.26 17.78
N GLU A 58 -31.58 13.77 18.08
CA GLU A 58 -32.51 14.36 19.05
C GLU A 58 -31.91 14.40 20.46
N GLU A 59 -31.40 13.27 20.94
CA GLU A 59 -30.74 13.18 22.25
C GLU A 59 -29.56 14.15 22.37
N PHE A 60 -28.78 14.23 21.29
CA PHE A 60 -27.60 15.09 21.23
C PHE A 60 -27.94 16.54 20.93
N LYS A 61 -29.20 16.86 20.64
CA LYS A 61 -29.67 18.18 20.20
C LYS A 61 -28.85 18.68 19.01
N VAL A 62 -28.63 17.82 18.02
CA VAL A 62 -27.98 18.16 16.75
C VAL A 62 -28.95 17.98 15.59
N LYS A 63 -28.76 18.78 14.54
CA LYS A 63 -29.59 18.69 13.34
C LYS A 63 -29.35 17.34 12.64
N MET A 64 -30.44 16.68 12.26
CA MET A 64 -30.44 15.47 11.45
C MET A 64 -30.00 15.78 10.00
N LEU A 65 -29.39 14.79 9.34
CA LEU A 65 -29.07 14.86 7.92
C LEU A 65 -30.38 14.92 7.11
N SER A 66 -30.43 15.81 6.13
CA SER A 66 -31.51 15.84 5.14
C SER A 66 -31.42 14.64 4.20
N PRO A 67 -32.53 14.25 3.53
CA PRO A 67 -32.50 13.19 2.53
C PRO A 67 -31.45 13.41 1.43
N ALA A 68 -31.29 14.67 0.97
CA ALA A 68 -30.28 15.04 -0.01
C ALA A 68 -28.84 14.82 0.50
N GLU A 69 -28.56 15.13 1.78
CA GLU A 69 -27.26 14.88 2.39
C GLU A 69 -26.98 13.38 2.54
N ILE A 70 -27.99 12.57 2.87
CA ILE A 70 -27.83 11.10 2.97
C ILE A 70 -27.49 10.50 1.60
N VAL A 71 -28.19 10.93 0.54
CA VAL A 71 -27.89 10.51 -0.84
C VAL A 71 -26.47 10.93 -1.23
N PHE A 72 -26.10 12.18 -0.97
CA PHE A 72 -24.74 12.67 -1.23
C PHE A 72 -23.67 11.85 -0.50
N LEU A 73 -23.84 11.57 0.80
CA LEU A 73 -22.86 10.82 1.59
C LEU A 73 -22.77 9.35 1.16
N THR A 74 -23.87 8.78 0.66
CA THR A 74 -23.88 7.43 0.06
C THR A 74 -23.06 7.39 -1.23
N GLU A 75 -23.23 8.39 -2.10
CA GLU A 75 -22.44 8.55 -3.32
C GLU A 75 -20.95 8.80 -3.00
N TYR A 76 -20.66 9.68 -2.04
CA TYR A 76 -19.31 9.92 -1.50
C TYR A 76 -18.64 8.63 -1.04
N CYS A 77 -19.35 7.78 -0.28
CA CYS A 77 -18.80 6.51 0.17
C CYS A 77 -18.47 5.59 -1.01
N THR A 78 -19.29 5.58 -2.05
CA THR A 78 -19.04 4.78 -3.25
C THR A 78 -17.79 5.25 -3.99
N VAL A 79 -17.62 6.58 -4.13
CA VAL A 79 -16.46 7.20 -4.79
C VAL A 79 -15.17 6.99 -4.00
N MET A 80 -15.21 7.14 -2.68
CA MET A 80 -14.01 7.03 -1.83
C MET A 80 -13.61 5.59 -1.50
N LYS A 81 -14.52 4.60 -1.64
CA LYS A 81 -14.24 3.18 -1.39
C LYS A 81 -13.01 2.65 -2.15
N PRO A 82 -12.86 2.84 -3.48
CA PRO A 82 -11.65 2.41 -4.19
C PRO A 82 -10.38 3.13 -3.69
N VAL A 83 -10.47 4.41 -3.34
CA VAL A 83 -9.34 5.18 -2.78
C VAL A 83 -8.88 4.57 -1.45
N VAL A 84 -9.82 4.26 -0.55
CA VAL A 84 -9.50 3.65 0.74
C VAL A 84 -8.95 2.23 0.59
N LYS A 85 -9.46 1.45 -0.38
CA LYS A 85 -8.88 0.14 -0.70
C LYS A 85 -7.43 0.27 -1.17
N ALA A 86 -7.14 1.19 -2.08
CA ALA A 86 -5.78 1.45 -2.55
C ALA A 86 -4.86 1.86 -1.39
N LEU A 87 -5.31 2.79 -0.53
CA LEU A 87 -4.57 3.19 0.67
C LEU A 87 -4.27 2.00 1.58
N ASN A 88 -5.27 1.16 1.88
CA ASN A 88 -5.08 0.01 2.76
C ASN A 88 -4.08 -1.01 2.19
N ILE A 89 -4.06 -1.22 0.87
CA ILE A 89 -3.09 -2.12 0.22
C ILE A 89 -1.67 -1.54 0.34
N LEU A 90 -1.49 -0.25 -0.03
CA LEU A 90 -0.16 0.39 -0.01
C LEU A 90 0.36 0.63 1.41
N GLN A 91 -0.51 0.76 2.41
CA GLN A 91 -0.14 0.94 3.82
C GLN A 91 -0.02 -0.38 4.61
N SER A 92 -0.29 -1.52 3.98
CA SER A 92 -0.15 -2.84 4.61
C SER A 92 1.33 -3.17 4.87
N GLU A 93 1.57 -3.90 5.95
CA GLU A 93 2.89 -4.44 6.33
C GLU A 93 3.11 -5.87 5.89
N THR A 94 2.03 -6.56 5.51
CA THR A 94 2.06 -7.95 5.07
C THR A 94 1.84 -8.01 3.58
N ASN A 95 2.73 -8.69 2.86
CA ASN A 95 2.65 -8.92 1.42
C ASN A 95 2.60 -7.64 0.56
N THR A 96 3.09 -6.52 1.08
CA THR A 96 3.19 -5.24 0.35
C THR A 96 4.66 -4.93 0.07
N HIS A 97 4.93 -4.54 -1.17
CA HIS A 97 6.25 -4.19 -1.69
C HIS A 97 6.09 -3.13 -2.77
N MET A 98 7.20 -2.51 -3.19
CA MET A 98 7.16 -1.41 -4.15
C MET A 98 6.47 -1.77 -5.48
N GLY A 99 6.60 -3.00 -5.96
CA GLY A 99 5.93 -3.51 -7.16
C GLY A 99 4.40 -3.55 -7.10
N TRP A 100 3.78 -3.29 -5.94
CA TRP A 100 2.33 -3.05 -5.84
C TRP A 100 1.92 -1.60 -6.13
N LEU A 101 2.86 -0.65 -6.12
CA LEU A 101 2.55 0.76 -6.26
C LEU A 101 1.81 1.05 -7.58
N LEU A 102 2.44 0.76 -8.73
CA LEU A 102 1.86 1.07 -10.03
C LEU A 102 0.58 0.26 -10.32
N PRO A 103 0.52 -1.07 -10.06
CA PRO A 103 -0.72 -1.82 -10.25
C PRO A 103 -1.91 -1.29 -9.45
N VAL A 104 -1.68 -0.88 -8.19
CA VAL A 104 -2.74 -0.33 -7.34
C VAL A 104 -3.21 1.04 -7.84
N ILE A 105 -2.27 1.91 -8.24
CA ILE A 105 -2.60 3.23 -8.78
C ILE A 105 -3.34 3.12 -10.11
N PHE A 106 -2.89 2.25 -11.01
CA PHE A 106 -3.57 1.97 -12.28
C PHE A 106 -5.00 1.49 -12.04
N GLN A 107 -5.18 0.49 -11.18
CA GLN A 107 -6.50 -0.06 -10.88
C GLN A 107 -7.42 0.95 -10.18
N LEU A 108 -6.86 1.85 -9.37
CA LEU A 108 -7.60 2.97 -8.79
C LEU A 108 -8.11 3.92 -9.88
N GLN A 109 -7.25 4.35 -10.81
CA GLN A 109 -7.64 5.21 -11.92
C GLN A 109 -8.73 4.57 -12.79
N THR A 110 -8.58 3.30 -13.16
CA THR A 110 -9.60 2.55 -13.92
C THR A 110 -10.95 2.52 -13.19
N LYS A 111 -10.94 2.33 -11.87
CA LYS A 111 -12.18 2.35 -11.06
C LYS A 111 -12.81 3.73 -11.00
N LEU A 112 -12.02 4.80 -10.85
CA LEU A 112 -12.53 6.17 -10.83
C LEU A 112 -13.15 6.58 -12.18
N ILE A 113 -12.53 6.21 -13.30
CA ILE A 113 -13.08 6.46 -14.64
C ILE A 113 -14.45 5.80 -14.82
N ARG A 114 -14.62 4.56 -14.34
CA ARG A 114 -15.93 3.87 -14.38
C ARG A 114 -16.99 4.53 -13.51
N LEU A 115 -16.60 5.21 -12.44
CA LEU A 115 -17.53 5.93 -11.57
C LEU A 115 -17.99 7.24 -12.22
N GLU A 116 -17.14 7.89 -13.03
CA GLU A 116 -17.46 9.14 -13.71
C GLU A 116 -18.69 9.01 -14.63
N THR A 117 -18.89 7.84 -15.25
CA THR A 117 -20.04 7.58 -16.11
C THR A 117 -21.34 7.31 -15.34
N SER A 118 -21.24 6.97 -14.06
CA SER A 118 -22.37 6.47 -13.25
C SER A 118 -22.96 7.53 -12.32
N PHE A 119 -22.22 8.60 -12.00
CA PHE A 119 -22.50 9.48 -10.88
C PHE A 119 -22.49 10.95 -11.28
N LYS A 120 -23.47 11.73 -10.80
CA LYS A 120 -23.63 13.16 -11.15
C LYS A 120 -23.32 14.09 -9.99
N MET A 121 -23.69 13.76 -8.75
CA MET A 121 -23.52 14.68 -7.62
C MET A 121 -22.06 14.79 -7.17
N CYS A 122 -21.36 13.65 -7.14
CA CYS A 122 -19.95 13.57 -6.73
C CYS A 122 -18.98 13.65 -7.92
N LEU A 123 -19.44 14.05 -9.11
CA LEU A 123 -18.56 14.24 -10.27
C LEU A 123 -17.38 15.19 -9.98
N PRO A 124 -17.56 16.34 -9.29
CA PRO A 124 -16.42 17.18 -8.90
C PRO A 124 -15.41 16.47 -8.00
N LEU A 125 -15.88 15.59 -7.10
CA LEU A 125 -15.01 14.80 -6.23
C LEU A 125 -14.23 13.76 -7.02
N ILE A 126 -14.89 13.03 -7.94
CA ILE A 126 -14.22 12.04 -8.79
C ILE A 126 -13.07 12.68 -9.56
N ARG A 127 -13.33 13.83 -10.21
CA ARG A 127 -12.32 14.59 -10.96
C ARG A 127 -11.19 15.09 -10.07
N ALA A 128 -11.52 15.69 -8.93
CA ALA A 128 -10.50 16.16 -7.98
C ALA A 128 -9.59 15.01 -7.48
N VAL A 129 -10.14 13.82 -7.26
CA VAL A 129 -9.35 12.63 -6.89
C VAL A 129 -8.51 12.14 -8.07
N GLN A 130 -9.05 12.07 -9.28
CA GLN A 130 -8.29 11.69 -10.48
C GLN A 130 -7.12 12.65 -10.73
N ASP A 131 -7.36 13.96 -10.65
CA ASP A 131 -6.34 14.99 -10.80
C ASP A 131 -5.28 14.89 -9.71
N GLY A 132 -5.69 14.65 -8.46
CA GLY A 132 -4.77 14.44 -7.34
C GLY A 132 -3.90 13.20 -7.51
N VAL A 133 -4.48 12.09 -7.99
CA VAL A 133 -3.73 10.85 -8.29
C VAL A 133 -2.76 11.09 -9.45
N GLN A 134 -3.19 11.75 -10.52
CA GLN A 134 -2.34 12.04 -11.67
C GLN A 134 -1.21 13.00 -11.30
N LYS A 135 -1.49 14.06 -10.55
CA LYS A 135 -0.48 15.02 -10.09
C LYS A 135 0.59 14.35 -9.22
N ARG A 136 0.18 13.41 -8.36
CA ARG A 136 1.10 12.77 -7.41
C ARG A 136 1.88 11.59 -8.02
N PHE A 137 1.22 10.78 -8.83
CA PHE A 137 1.77 9.51 -9.31
C PHE A 137 2.03 9.48 -10.81
N GLY A 138 1.64 10.50 -11.57
CA GLY A 138 1.79 10.53 -13.03
C GLY A 138 3.24 10.38 -13.49
N GLY A 139 4.19 11.03 -12.82
CA GLY A 139 5.62 10.83 -13.07
C GLY A 139 6.07 9.42 -12.69
N MET A 140 5.68 8.94 -11.51
CA MET A 140 6.01 7.59 -11.00
C MET A 140 5.57 6.47 -11.95
N MET A 141 4.47 6.65 -12.67
CA MET A 141 3.96 5.68 -13.65
C MET A 141 4.85 5.53 -14.89
N GLN A 142 5.83 6.42 -15.07
CA GLN A 142 6.81 6.40 -16.16
C GLN A 142 8.24 6.09 -15.68
N GLU A 143 8.44 5.94 -14.37
CA GLU A 143 9.76 5.67 -13.79
C GLU A 143 10.18 4.22 -14.07
N PRO A 144 11.26 3.97 -14.83
CA PRO A 144 11.66 2.62 -15.24
C PRO A 144 11.90 1.67 -14.06
N GLU A 145 12.44 2.18 -12.95
CA GLU A 145 12.68 1.40 -11.73
C GLU A 145 11.37 0.89 -11.10
N LEU A 146 10.35 1.74 -10.98
CA LEU A 146 9.05 1.37 -10.43
C LEU A 146 8.28 0.43 -11.37
N ILE A 147 8.44 0.64 -12.68
CA ILE A 147 7.88 -0.25 -13.70
C ILE A 147 8.54 -1.63 -13.60
N ALA A 148 9.88 -1.69 -13.53
CA ALA A 148 10.64 -2.92 -13.35
C ALA A 148 10.23 -3.67 -12.06
N ALA A 149 10.12 -2.94 -10.94
CA ALA A 149 9.66 -3.51 -9.66
C ALA A 149 8.30 -4.20 -9.80
N SER A 150 7.39 -3.56 -10.55
CA SER A 150 6.03 -4.06 -10.80
C SER A 150 6.02 -5.26 -11.74
N ILE A 151 6.75 -5.22 -12.86
CA ILE A 151 6.84 -6.32 -13.85
C ILE A 151 7.36 -7.60 -13.22
N LEU A 152 8.37 -7.50 -12.34
CA LEU A 152 8.93 -8.65 -11.64
C LEU A 152 7.94 -9.31 -10.67
N LYS A 153 6.72 -8.79 -10.51
CA LYS A 153 5.70 -9.33 -9.60
C LYS A 153 4.34 -9.54 -10.25
N ASN A 154 3.88 -8.61 -11.08
CA ASN A 154 2.55 -8.65 -11.69
C ASN A 154 2.56 -7.95 -13.05
N THR A 155 1.76 -8.46 -13.98
CA THR A 155 1.36 -7.70 -15.17
C THR A 155 0.20 -6.77 -14.80
N TRP A 156 0.35 -5.47 -15.05
CA TRP A 156 -0.63 -4.46 -14.64
C TRP A 156 -1.08 -3.52 -15.76
N THR A 157 -0.37 -3.52 -16.88
CA THR A 157 -0.70 -2.71 -18.05
C THR A 157 -0.49 -3.53 -19.31
N GLU A 158 -1.25 -3.21 -20.35
CA GLU A 158 -1.10 -3.76 -21.70
C GLU A 158 -0.29 -2.81 -22.61
N ARG A 159 0.16 -1.67 -22.08
CA ARG A 159 0.94 -0.68 -22.83
C ARG A 159 2.35 -1.19 -23.05
N GLY A 160 2.60 -1.70 -24.25
CA GLY A 160 3.89 -2.27 -24.66
C GLY A 160 5.07 -1.34 -24.41
N GLU A 161 4.92 -0.04 -24.68
CA GLU A 161 5.97 0.97 -24.47
C GLU A 161 6.45 1.06 -23.01
N ILE A 162 5.51 0.99 -22.06
CA ILE A 162 5.84 1.03 -20.62
C ILE A 162 6.46 -0.27 -20.18
N ILE A 163 5.89 -1.40 -20.62
CA ILE A 163 6.46 -2.71 -20.31
C ILE A 163 7.90 -2.76 -20.80
N GLU A 164 8.16 -2.32 -22.03
CA GLU A 164 9.49 -2.33 -22.61
C GLU A 164 10.46 -1.43 -21.83
N ALA A 165 10.05 -0.23 -21.41
CA ALA A 165 10.91 0.63 -20.58
C ALA A 165 11.36 -0.06 -19.28
N GLY A 166 10.46 -0.79 -18.61
CA GLY A 166 10.80 -1.58 -17.43
C GLY A 166 11.67 -2.79 -17.74
N LEU A 167 11.41 -3.49 -18.85
CA LEU A 167 12.23 -4.63 -19.27
C LEU A 167 13.65 -4.20 -19.65
N VAL A 168 13.83 -3.09 -20.36
CA VAL A 168 15.13 -2.51 -20.67
C VAL A 168 15.90 -2.22 -19.38
N TYR A 169 15.26 -1.61 -18.39
CA TYR A 169 15.87 -1.35 -17.08
C TYR A 169 16.31 -2.66 -16.40
N VAL A 170 15.47 -3.69 -16.42
CA VAL A 170 15.80 -5.00 -15.86
C VAL A 170 17.00 -5.62 -16.58
N ARG A 171 16.98 -5.69 -17.92
CA ARG A 171 18.07 -6.26 -18.73
C ARG A 171 19.41 -5.59 -18.41
N GLN A 172 19.45 -4.26 -18.41
CA GLN A 172 20.67 -3.50 -18.09
C GLN A 172 21.24 -3.84 -16.71
N HIS A 173 20.38 -3.99 -15.70
CA HIS A 173 20.84 -4.35 -14.35
C HIS A 173 21.30 -5.80 -14.26
N LEU A 174 20.65 -6.73 -14.96
CA LEU A 174 21.06 -8.12 -14.98
C LEU A 174 22.41 -8.31 -15.69
N ASP A 175 22.65 -7.58 -16.77
CA ASP A 175 23.93 -7.61 -17.49
C ASP A 175 25.06 -7.07 -16.60
N GLN A 176 24.86 -5.94 -15.91
CA GLN A 176 25.83 -5.40 -14.93
C GLN A 176 26.14 -6.40 -13.80
N MET A 177 25.12 -7.10 -13.30
CA MET A 177 25.31 -8.09 -12.23
C MET A 177 26.06 -9.34 -12.73
N ALA A 178 25.79 -9.76 -13.96
CA ALA A 178 26.49 -10.88 -14.59
C ALA A 178 27.97 -10.55 -14.86
N GLU A 179 28.25 -9.34 -15.35
CA GLU A 179 29.62 -8.84 -15.56
C GLU A 179 30.42 -8.80 -14.23
N ALA A 180 29.83 -8.24 -13.17
CA ALA A 180 30.46 -8.19 -11.85
C ALA A 180 30.74 -9.59 -11.26
N ALA A 181 29.87 -10.57 -11.53
CA ALA A 181 30.09 -11.95 -11.08
C ALA A 181 31.29 -12.61 -11.80
N VAL A 182 31.48 -12.33 -13.09
CA VAL A 182 32.62 -12.84 -13.87
C VAL A 182 33.94 -12.25 -13.38
N GLU A 183 33.97 -10.94 -13.08
CA GLU A 183 35.17 -10.28 -12.53
C GLU A 183 35.59 -10.85 -11.17
N GLN A 184 34.64 -11.15 -10.28
CA GLN A 184 34.94 -11.74 -8.97
C GLN A 184 35.48 -13.18 -9.07
N VAL A 185 34.96 -13.98 -10.01
CA VAL A 185 35.47 -15.35 -10.24
C VAL A 185 36.87 -15.30 -10.85
N GLY A 186 37.15 -14.35 -11.75
CA GLY A 186 38.47 -14.15 -12.35
C GLY A 186 39.55 -13.73 -11.34
N GLN A 187 39.20 -13.08 -10.23
CA GLN A 187 40.14 -12.71 -9.16
C GLN A 187 40.42 -13.85 -8.16
N HIS A 188 39.54 -14.84 -8.06
CA HIS A 188 39.65 -15.95 -7.10
C HIS A 188 40.00 -17.31 -7.71
N SER A 189 40.00 -17.45 -9.04
CA SER A 189 40.29 -18.70 -9.74
C SER A 189 41.80 -18.87 -10.01
N SER A 190 42.47 -19.60 -9.11
CA SER A 190 43.83 -20.14 -9.30
C SER A 190 43.83 -21.62 -9.73
N ASP A 191 42.68 -22.20 -10.09
CA ASP A 191 42.59 -23.62 -10.47
C ASP A 191 42.60 -23.79 -11.99
N GLU A 192 43.78 -24.15 -12.51
CA GLU A 192 44.04 -24.55 -13.90
C GLU A 192 43.40 -25.91 -14.28
N ASP A 193 42.70 -26.59 -13.36
CA ASP A 193 42.24 -27.98 -13.52
C ASP A 193 40.79 -28.16 -14.01
N ASP A 194 40.00 -27.08 -14.22
CA ASP A 194 38.64 -27.21 -14.74
C ASP A 194 38.63 -27.27 -16.28
N PHE A 195 38.68 -28.50 -16.81
CA PHE A 195 38.69 -28.84 -18.25
C PHE A 195 37.59 -28.16 -19.08
N PHE A 196 36.44 -27.82 -18.49
CA PHE A 196 35.32 -27.16 -19.16
C PHE A 196 35.17 -25.67 -18.81
N SER A 197 36.15 -25.05 -18.13
CA SER A 197 36.15 -23.63 -17.77
C SER A 197 35.87 -22.72 -18.98
N SER A 198 36.45 -23.05 -20.14
CA SER A 198 36.23 -22.34 -21.41
C SER A 198 34.78 -22.38 -21.93
N MET A 199 34.00 -23.41 -21.57
CA MET A 199 32.58 -23.53 -21.93
C MET A 199 31.64 -22.76 -21.00
N LYS A 200 32.06 -22.46 -19.76
CA LYS A 200 31.22 -21.76 -18.76
C LYS A 200 31.08 -20.25 -19.05
N SER A 201 31.96 -19.67 -19.87
CA SER A 201 32.15 -18.21 -19.99
C SER A 201 31.31 -17.48 -21.06
N ARG A 202 30.44 -18.14 -21.85
CA ARG A 202 29.87 -17.51 -23.08
C ARG A 202 28.35 -17.30 -23.12
N ARG A 203 27.64 -17.30 -22.01
CA ARG A 203 26.23 -16.85 -22.00
C ARG A 203 26.13 -15.56 -21.23
N SER A 204 25.53 -14.54 -21.82
CA SER A 204 24.95 -13.40 -21.11
C SER A 204 23.88 -13.96 -20.17
N GLN A 205 24.31 -14.40 -18.97
CA GLN A 205 23.45 -15.13 -18.05
C GLN A 205 22.23 -14.27 -17.66
N GLY A 206 22.40 -12.95 -17.57
CA GLY A 206 21.35 -12.00 -17.19
C GLY A 206 20.13 -11.98 -18.13
N THR A 207 20.34 -11.81 -19.44
CA THR A 207 19.22 -11.74 -20.42
C THR A 207 18.49 -13.07 -20.61
N GLY A 208 19.22 -14.19 -20.63
CA GLY A 208 18.62 -15.52 -20.73
C GLY A 208 17.83 -15.90 -19.47
N GLU A 209 18.23 -15.40 -18.30
CA GLU A 209 17.51 -15.60 -17.04
C GLU A 209 16.17 -14.86 -17.03
N LEU A 210 16.13 -13.63 -17.57
CA LEU A 210 14.90 -12.85 -17.69
C LEU A 210 13.86 -13.52 -18.58
N ASP A 211 14.26 -13.98 -19.78
CA ASP A 211 13.33 -14.63 -20.70
C ASP A 211 12.78 -15.94 -20.10
N GLY A 212 13.63 -16.70 -19.39
CA GLY A 212 13.21 -17.88 -18.63
C GLY A 212 12.24 -17.57 -17.49
N TYR A 213 12.47 -16.46 -16.78
CA TYR A 213 11.57 -15.98 -15.73
C TYR A 213 10.20 -15.57 -16.27
N LEU A 214 10.17 -14.77 -17.34
CA LEU A 214 8.94 -14.27 -17.96
C LEU A 214 8.10 -15.40 -18.60
N ALA A 215 8.74 -16.49 -19.03
CA ALA A 215 8.05 -17.67 -19.54
C ALA A 215 7.35 -18.50 -18.44
N CYS A 216 7.67 -18.26 -17.15
CA CYS A 216 7.07 -18.99 -16.05
C CYS A 216 5.73 -18.40 -15.63
N ILE A 217 4.69 -19.24 -15.49
CA ILE A 217 3.32 -18.83 -15.12
C ILE A 217 3.12 -18.80 -13.57
N SER A 218 4.13 -19.17 -12.80
CA SER A 218 4.00 -19.33 -11.34
C SER A 218 4.16 -18.02 -10.57
N ASN A 219 3.15 -17.67 -9.78
CA ASN A 219 3.19 -16.52 -8.86
C ASN A 219 3.82 -16.84 -7.49
N LYS A 220 4.48 -18.01 -7.33
CA LYS A 220 5.10 -18.40 -6.06
C LYS A 220 6.47 -17.75 -5.90
N MET A 221 6.74 -17.24 -4.69
CA MET A 221 8.04 -16.64 -4.34
C MET A 221 9.21 -17.62 -4.55
N ASP A 222 8.96 -18.91 -4.42
CA ASP A 222 9.96 -19.98 -4.61
C ASP A 222 10.53 -20.01 -6.03
N LEU A 223 9.80 -19.49 -7.02
CA LEU A 223 10.27 -19.38 -8.41
C LEU A 223 11.55 -18.54 -8.50
N LEU A 224 11.67 -17.50 -7.67
CA LEU A 224 12.86 -16.65 -7.66
C LEU A 224 14.12 -17.42 -7.25
N ASN A 225 14.01 -18.55 -6.53
CA ASN A 225 15.19 -19.33 -6.18
C ASN A 225 15.88 -19.97 -7.40
N SER A 226 15.15 -20.15 -8.50
CA SER A 226 15.68 -20.67 -9.77
C SER A 226 16.38 -19.61 -10.61
N PHE A 227 16.24 -18.33 -10.27
CA PHE A 227 16.75 -17.19 -11.03
C PHE A 227 17.50 -16.23 -10.07
N PRO A 228 18.79 -16.48 -9.78
CA PRO A 228 19.55 -15.75 -8.78
C PRO A 228 19.68 -14.24 -9.03
N HIS A 229 19.95 -13.81 -10.27
CA HIS A 229 20.09 -12.39 -10.59
C HIS A 229 18.73 -11.69 -10.54
N ILE A 230 17.68 -12.33 -11.05
CA ILE A 230 16.30 -11.83 -10.97
C ILE A 230 15.86 -11.73 -9.51
N LYS A 231 16.20 -12.72 -8.67
CA LYS A 231 15.90 -12.70 -7.24
C LYS A 231 16.54 -11.51 -6.55
N ASN A 232 17.84 -11.31 -6.77
CA ASN A 232 18.59 -10.23 -6.16
C ASN A 232 18.07 -8.85 -6.62
N LEU A 233 17.79 -8.68 -7.91
CA LEU A 233 17.19 -7.46 -8.43
C LEU A 233 15.78 -7.25 -7.88
N SER A 234 14.95 -8.30 -7.83
CA SER A 234 13.60 -8.25 -7.27
C SER A 234 13.65 -7.82 -5.80
N LEU A 235 14.57 -8.36 -5.00
CA LEU A 235 14.78 -7.94 -3.62
C LEU A 235 15.18 -6.47 -3.54
N LYS A 236 16.16 -6.02 -4.34
CA LYS A 236 16.58 -4.61 -4.37
C LYS A 236 15.41 -3.66 -4.65
N LEU A 237 14.62 -3.97 -5.68
CA LEU A 237 13.52 -3.12 -6.13
C LEU A 237 12.27 -3.19 -5.23
N ASN A 238 11.97 -4.36 -4.67
CA ASN A 238 10.72 -4.61 -3.95
C ASN A 238 10.82 -4.59 -2.43
N THR A 239 12.01 -4.53 -1.83
CA THR A 239 12.12 -4.46 -0.35
C THR A 239 11.54 -3.16 0.22
N GLY A 240 11.60 -2.06 -0.55
CA GLY A 240 11.01 -0.79 -0.17
C GLY A 240 9.48 -0.87 -0.02
N LEU A 241 8.94 -0.28 1.04
CA LEU A 241 7.50 -0.13 1.22
C LEU A 241 6.99 1.11 0.47
N PRO A 242 5.82 1.03 -0.19
CA PRO A 242 5.26 2.16 -0.94
C PRO A 242 4.65 3.25 -0.04
N ALA A 243 4.52 3.02 1.27
CA ALA A 243 4.00 4.01 2.22
C ALA A 243 4.75 4.00 3.55
N SER A 244 4.86 5.18 4.17
CA SER A 244 5.47 5.41 5.49
C SER A 244 4.63 4.90 6.67
N ALA A 245 3.47 4.27 6.42
CA ALA A 245 2.56 3.84 7.47
C ALA A 245 3.22 2.84 8.46
N ALA A 246 4.18 2.03 7.99
CA ALA A 246 4.98 1.18 8.85
C ALA A 246 5.83 1.99 9.84
N CYS A 247 6.47 3.07 9.37
CA CYS A 247 7.21 4.00 10.22
C CYS A 247 6.29 4.73 11.20
N GLU A 248 5.07 5.12 10.78
CA GLU A 248 4.11 5.75 11.68
C GLU A 248 3.67 4.81 12.82
N ARG A 249 3.50 3.52 12.54
CA ARG A 249 3.18 2.50 13.57
C ARG A 249 4.36 2.24 14.50
N LEU A 250 5.58 2.21 13.96
CA LEU A 250 6.82 2.21 14.74
C LEU A 250 6.85 3.40 15.72
N PHE A 251 6.61 4.63 15.23
CA PHE A 251 6.59 5.82 16.10
C PHE A 251 5.44 5.84 17.09
N SER A 252 4.27 5.29 16.72
CA SER A 252 3.17 5.11 17.67
C SER A 252 3.55 4.17 18.81
N CYS A 253 4.24 3.06 18.52
CA CYS A 253 4.78 2.16 19.53
C CYS A 253 5.86 2.84 20.38
N ALA A 254 6.71 3.64 19.75
CA ALA A 254 7.76 4.43 20.37
C ALA A 254 7.16 5.44 21.37
N GLY A 255 6.07 6.12 21.02
CA GLY A 255 5.36 7.04 21.92
C GLY A 255 4.78 6.37 23.17
N LEU A 256 4.42 5.08 23.11
CA LEU A 256 4.00 4.33 24.29
C LEU A 256 5.17 3.95 25.21
N LEU A 257 6.38 3.85 24.67
CA LEU A 257 7.60 3.60 25.45
C LEU A 257 8.17 4.91 26.01
N PHE A 258 8.12 5.98 25.22
CA PHE A 258 8.59 7.31 25.57
C PHE A 258 7.53 8.06 26.39
N THR A 259 7.39 7.69 27.66
CA THR A 259 6.48 8.34 28.61
C THR A 259 7.25 9.16 29.63
N ALA A 260 6.61 10.18 30.21
CA ALA A 260 7.21 11.00 31.27
C ALA A 260 7.72 10.16 32.47
N LYS A 261 7.08 9.01 32.74
CA LYS A 261 7.48 8.06 33.79
C LYS A 261 8.76 7.25 33.44
N ARG A 262 9.19 7.28 32.17
CA ARG A 262 10.39 6.61 31.65
C ARG A 262 11.44 7.61 31.14
N ALA A 263 11.37 8.87 31.54
CA ALA A 263 12.23 9.95 31.05
C ALA A 263 13.74 9.77 31.33
N ARG A 264 14.14 8.81 32.18
CA ARG A 264 15.55 8.46 32.45
C ARG A 264 16.11 7.37 31.53
N MET A 265 15.33 6.87 30.58
CA MET A 265 15.82 5.90 29.59
C MET A 265 16.78 6.58 28.62
N ASN A 266 17.99 6.08 28.50
CA ASN A 266 18.92 6.54 27.47
C ASN A 266 18.47 6.08 26.08
N SER A 267 18.98 6.72 25.03
CA SER A 267 18.60 6.43 23.64
C SER A 267 18.82 4.96 23.26
N ALA A 268 19.95 4.38 23.63
CA ALA A 268 20.28 2.99 23.34
C ALA A 268 19.26 2.00 23.93
N ASN A 269 18.87 2.17 25.20
CA ASN A 269 17.89 1.29 25.83
C ASN A 269 16.49 1.48 25.26
N PHE A 270 16.15 2.71 24.84
CA PHE A 270 14.90 3.01 24.18
C PHE A 270 14.79 2.29 22.82
N GLU A 271 15.82 2.41 21.99
CA GLU A 271 15.90 1.76 20.69
C GLU A 271 15.87 0.23 20.83
N ASN A 272 16.64 -0.33 21.76
CA ASN A 272 16.63 -1.77 22.06
C ASN A 272 15.24 -2.24 22.49
N GLN A 273 14.56 -1.50 23.35
CA GLN A 273 13.21 -1.87 23.79
C GLN A 273 12.18 -1.78 22.67
N LEU A 274 12.31 -0.78 21.78
CA LEU A 274 11.45 -0.65 20.61
C LEU A 274 11.66 -1.81 19.64
N LEU A 275 12.92 -2.17 19.38
CA LEU A 275 13.30 -3.30 18.54
C LEU A 275 12.74 -4.62 19.09
N LEU A 276 12.96 -4.91 20.38
CA LEU A 276 12.44 -6.13 21.03
C LEU A 276 10.92 -6.18 20.99
N LYS A 277 10.23 -5.05 21.20
CA LYS A 277 8.78 -4.99 21.18
C LYS A 277 8.20 -5.31 19.80
N LEU A 278 8.82 -4.82 18.74
CA LEU A 278 8.35 -5.04 17.36
C LEU A 278 8.70 -6.44 16.84
N ASN A 279 9.82 -6.98 17.30
CA ASN A 279 10.31 -8.30 16.91
C ASN A 279 9.87 -9.43 17.85
N LYS A 280 8.97 -9.17 18.80
CA LYS A 280 8.47 -10.19 19.76
C LYS A 280 7.92 -11.46 19.09
N LYS A 281 7.49 -11.39 17.84
CA LYS A 281 6.98 -12.53 17.06
C LYS A 281 8.08 -13.37 16.38
N PHE A 282 9.31 -12.87 16.35
CA PHE A 282 10.48 -13.51 15.73
C PHE A 282 11.51 -14.00 16.75
N ILE A 283 11.28 -13.71 18.04
CA ILE A 283 12.08 -14.12 19.21
C ILE A 283 11.23 -15.13 19.99
#